data_AF-A0A2M9TW14-F1
#
_entry.id   AF-A0A2M9TW14-F1
#
_cell.length_a   1.000
_cell.length_b   1.000
_cell.length_c   1.000
_cell.angle_alpha   90.00
_cell.angle_beta   90.00
_cell.angle_gamma   90.00
#
_symmetry.space_group_name_H-M   'P 1'
#
loop_
_entity.id
_entity.type
_entity.pdbx_description
1 polymer ?
#
loop_
_entity_poly.entity_id
_entity_poly.type
_entity_poly.pdbx_seq_one_letter_code
_entity_poly.pdbx_strand_id
1 'polypeptide(L)'
;MLSVTKLIIALLSLFSIGLLSATFFLDPTSEVSRLIEYYDVLLCLVFFIDFCSQMYKAENRTKFFFTTGWLDLISSIPVIHEFRYVRVFRIFRVFRIVKSFRLLINFIKTHKVQSLYGVILFVSITTVILTSTFVLYFEKDVGNIKTAEDAIWWSFVSVTTVGYGDHYPVTTIGRGLSILLISTGIALFGALISYITASVESIKNQGK
;
A
#
# COMPACT_ATOMS: atom_id res chain seq x y z
N MET A 1 -6.08 -18.21 -7.28
CA MET A 1 -6.16 -16.73 -7.31
C MET A 1 -6.42 -16.08 -5.94
N LEU A 2 -7.38 -16.57 -5.14
CA LEU A 2 -7.73 -15.97 -3.82
C LEU A 2 -6.61 -15.93 -2.75
N SER A 3 -5.52 -16.70 -2.89
CA SER A 3 -4.44 -16.72 -1.88
C SER A 3 -3.52 -15.51 -1.96
N VAL A 4 -3.14 -15.08 -3.17
CA VAL A 4 -2.17 -13.99 -3.38
C VAL A 4 -2.75 -12.64 -3.01
N THR A 5 -3.99 -12.34 -3.41
CA THR A 5 -4.68 -11.09 -3.01
C THR A 5 -4.78 -10.99 -1.49
N LYS A 6 -5.11 -12.09 -0.81
CA LYS A 6 -5.17 -12.13 0.66
C LYS A 6 -3.80 -11.89 1.32
N LEU A 7 -2.73 -12.41 0.74
CA LEU A 7 -1.37 -12.12 1.21
C LEU A 7 -1.03 -10.63 1.05
N ILE A 8 -1.28 -10.04 -0.11
CA ILE A 8 -0.98 -8.63 -0.37
C ILE A 8 -1.75 -7.74 0.61
N ILE A 9 -3.04 -8.01 0.78
CA ILE A 9 -3.89 -7.29 1.74
C ILE A 9 -3.37 -7.46 3.18
N ALA A 10 -2.89 -8.65 3.55
CA ALA A 10 -2.27 -8.89 4.85
C ALA A 10 -0.98 -8.08 5.02
N LEU A 11 -0.07 -8.10 4.04
CA LEU A 11 1.18 -7.34 4.07
C LEU A 11 0.94 -5.83 4.10
N LEU A 12 0.05 -5.31 3.25
CA LEU A 12 -0.35 -3.91 3.26
C LEU A 12 -0.99 -3.49 4.58
N SER A 13 -1.75 -4.39 5.23
CA SER A 13 -2.33 -4.09 6.55
C SER A 13 -1.26 -3.97 7.64
N LEU A 14 -0.23 -4.83 7.62
CA LEU A 14 0.91 -4.73 8.55
C LEU A 14 1.69 -3.44 8.30
N PHE A 15 1.90 -3.10 7.03
CA PHE A 15 2.57 -1.86 6.64
C PHE A 15 1.79 -0.61 7.06
N SER A 16 0.46 -0.59 6.85
CA SER A 16 -0.43 0.50 7.31
C SER A 16 -0.33 0.73 8.81
N ILE A 17 -0.28 -0.34 9.62
CA ILE A 17 -0.10 -0.23 11.07
C ILE A 17 1.27 0.39 11.40
N GLY A 18 2.32 0.01 10.66
CA GLY A 18 3.65 0.62 10.78
C GLY A 18 3.64 2.11 10.48
N LEU A 19 3.03 2.53 9.37
CA LEU A 19 2.89 3.95 9.02
C LEU A 19 2.14 4.73 10.10
N LEU A 20 1.03 4.19 10.60
CA LEU A 20 0.29 4.81 11.69
C LEU A 20 1.09 4.91 12.98
N SER A 21 1.92 3.91 13.30
CA SER A 21 2.82 4.00 14.46
C SER A 21 3.87 5.10 14.28
N ALA A 22 4.35 5.35 13.06
CA ALA A 22 5.28 6.43 12.77
C ALA A 22 4.65 7.82 13.03
N THR A 23 3.35 8.00 12.77
CA THR A 23 2.64 9.26 13.09
C THR A 23 2.63 9.62 14.58
N PHE A 24 2.90 8.67 15.48
CA PHE A 24 2.99 8.96 16.92
C PHE A 24 4.22 9.79 17.28
N PHE A 25 5.29 9.68 16.49
CA PHE A 25 6.56 10.37 16.72
C PHE A 25 6.69 11.67 15.92
N LEU A 26 5.73 11.96 15.03
CA LEU A 26 5.75 13.12 14.15
C LEU A 26 4.77 14.18 14.63
N ASP A 27 5.10 15.45 14.36
CA ASP A 27 4.20 16.56 14.64
C ASP A 27 2.91 16.41 13.81
N PRO A 28 1.72 16.41 14.45
CA PRO A 28 0.45 16.19 13.75
C PRO A 28 0.11 17.28 12.72
N THR A 29 0.75 18.44 12.79
CA THR A 29 0.55 19.56 11.85
C THR A 29 1.56 19.55 10.71
N SER A 30 2.48 18.59 10.67
CA SER A 30 3.51 18.51 9.64
C SER A 30 2.93 17.99 8.31
N GLU A 31 3.51 18.48 7.21
CA GLU A 31 3.23 18.01 5.85
C GLU A 31 3.47 16.50 5.69
N VAL A 32 4.44 15.96 6.44
CA VAL A 32 4.75 14.52 6.46
C VAL A 32 3.61 13.72 7.11
N SER A 33 3.04 14.21 8.21
CA SER A 33 1.85 13.59 8.83
C SER A 33 0.65 13.64 7.87
N ARG A 34 0.41 14.78 7.20
CA ARG A 34 -0.66 14.90 6.19
C ARG A 34 -0.48 13.90 5.04
N LEU A 35 0.74 13.71 4.56
CA LEU A 35 1.06 12.72 3.53
C LEU A 35 0.75 11.29 3.99
N ILE A 36 1.15 10.93 5.22
CA ILE A 36 0.86 9.61 5.78
C ILE A 36 -0.65 9.39 5.93
N GLU A 37 -1.41 10.41 6.29
CA GLU A 37 -2.89 10.34 6.36
C GLU A 37 -3.53 10.10 4.99
N TYR A 38 -3.04 10.77 3.93
CA TYR A 38 -3.51 10.48 2.57
C TYR A 38 -3.25 9.04 2.17
N TYR A 39 -2.06 8.51 2.48
CA TYR A 39 -1.77 7.10 2.24
C TYR A 39 -2.61 6.17 3.13
N ASP A 40 -2.92 6.54 4.37
CA ASP A 40 -3.81 5.77 5.24
C ASP A 40 -5.22 5.67 4.67
N VAL A 41 -5.77 6.79 4.20
CA VAL A 41 -7.07 6.83 3.53
C VAL A 41 -7.07 5.94 2.28
N LEU A 42 -6.02 6.04 1.45
CA LEU A 42 -5.88 5.22 0.25
C LEU A 42 -5.85 3.72 0.59
N LEU A 43 -5.04 3.31 1.58
CA LEU A 43 -4.95 1.91 2.02
C LEU A 43 -6.27 1.42 2.61
N CYS A 44 -6.98 2.28 3.36
CA CYS A 44 -8.29 1.98 3.90
C CYS A 44 -9.33 1.72 2.81
N LEU A 45 -9.33 2.54 1.74
CA LEU A 45 -10.19 2.30 0.59
C LEU A 45 -9.89 0.95 -0.07
N VAL A 46 -8.62 0.59 -0.22
CA VAL A 46 -8.23 -0.74 -0.75
C VAL A 46 -8.77 -1.86 0.15
N PHE A 47 -8.66 -1.73 1.47
CA PHE A 47 -9.20 -2.72 2.42
C PHE A 47 -10.72 -2.78 2.42
N PHE A 48 -11.40 -1.65 2.23
CA PHE A 48 -12.85 -1.59 2.12
C PHE A 48 -13.34 -2.28 0.85
N ILE A 49 -12.69 -2.05 -0.28
CA ILE A 49 -12.98 -2.73 -1.55
C ILE A 49 -12.80 -4.25 -1.41
N ASP A 50 -11.72 -4.69 -0.74
CA ASP A 50 -11.49 -6.12 -0.45
C ASP A 50 -12.59 -6.71 0.44
N PHE A 51 -12.99 -5.99 1.50
CA PHE A 51 -14.12 -6.40 2.35
C PHE A 51 -15.41 -6.55 1.55
N CYS A 52 -15.77 -5.56 0.72
CA CYS A 52 -16.94 -5.63 -0.15
C CYS A 52 -16.88 -6.84 -1.08
N SER A 53 -15.73 -7.07 -1.74
CA SER A 53 -15.50 -8.22 -2.64
C SER A 53 -15.70 -9.55 -1.93
N GLN A 54 -15.21 -9.69 -0.69
CA GLN A 54 -15.41 -10.89 0.13
C GLN A 54 -16.87 -11.06 0.55
N MET A 55 -17.54 -9.97 0.91
CA MET A 55 -18.96 -9.98 1.29
C MET A 55 -19.87 -10.39 0.12
N TYR A 56 -19.57 -9.94 -1.10
CA TYR A 56 -20.33 -10.34 -2.29
C TYR A 56 -20.14 -11.82 -2.67
N LYS A 57 -18.94 -12.37 -2.45
CA LYS A 57 -18.62 -13.77 -2.79
C LYS A 57 -19.04 -14.79 -1.73
N ALA A 58 -19.40 -14.36 -0.53
CA ALA A 58 -19.79 -15.25 0.54
C ALA A 58 -21.19 -15.84 0.29
N GLU A 59 -21.29 -17.18 0.24
CA GLU A 59 -22.58 -17.90 0.12
C GLU A 59 -23.58 -17.50 1.23
N ASN A 60 -23.09 -17.30 2.45
CA ASN A 60 -23.89 -16.84 3.59
C ASN A 60 -23.35 -15.53 4.16
N ARG A 61 -23.87 -14.41 3.63
CA ARG A 61 -23.43 -13.04 3.95
C ARG A 61 -23.52 -12.70 5.45
N THR A 62 -24.59 -13.15 6.11
CA THR A 62 -24.82 -12.92 7.55
C THR A 62 -23.82 -13.67 8.41
N LYS A 63 -23.60 -14.96 8.14
CA LYS A 63 -22.60 -15.78 8.86
C LYS A 63 -21.19 -15.22 8.68
N PHE A 64 -20.84 -14.76 7.47
CA PHE A 64 -19.56 -14.12 7.20
C PHE A 64 -19.38 -12.81 7.99
N PHE A 65 -20.40 -11.95 7.99
CA PHE A 65 -20.36 -10.67 8.70
C PHE A 65 -20.14 -10.86 10.22
N PHE A 66 -20.91 -11.76 10.86
CA PHE A 66 -20.82 -12.00 12.30
C PHE A 66 -19.56 -12.78 12.75
N THR A 67 -18.93 -13.55 11.87
CA THR A 67 -17.69 -14.28 12.21
C THR A 67 -16.44 -13.45 12.01
N THR A 68 -16.29 -12.80 10.85
CA THR A 68 -15.03 -12.13 10.47
C THR A 68 -15.20 -10.81 9.73
N GLY A 69 -16.35 -10.57 9.08
CA GLY A 69 -16.58 -9.38 8.28
C GLY A 69 -16.65 -8.09 9.09
N TRP A 70 -17.20 -8.12 10.31
CA TRP A 70 -17.29 -6.94 11.17
C TRP A 70 -15.91 -6.37 11.54
N LEU A 71 -14.90 -7.23 11.75
CA LEU A 71 -13.52 -6.82 12.01
C LEU A 71 -12.88 -6.17 10.78
N ASP A 72 -13.10 -6.73 9.59
CA ASP A 72 -12.57 -6.19 8.34
C ASP A 72 -13.17 -4.80 8.07
N LEU A 73 -14.48 -4.63 8.30
CA LEU A 73 -15.17 -3.34 8.15
C LEU A 73 -14.62 -2.27 9.09
N ILE A 74 -14.54 -2.56 10.39
CA ILE A 74 -14.00 -1.59 11.38
C ILE A 74 -12.56 -1.22 11.05
N SER A 75 -11.76 -2.18 10.57
CA SER A 75 -10.36 -1.94 10.21
C SER A 75 -10.18 -1.10 8.93
N SER A 76 -11.21 -1.01 8.09
CA SER A 76 -11.20 -0.24 6.84
C SER A 76 -11.57 1.24 7.02
N ILE A 77 -11.87 1.66 8.24
CA ILE A 77 -12.20 3.05 8.53
C ILE A 77 -10.89 3.87 8.65
N PRO A 78 -10.71 4.92 7.84
CA PRO A 78 -9.55 5.80 7.93
C PRO A 78 -9.63 6.69 9.17
N VAL A 79 -8.47 7.07 9.70
CA VAL A 79 -8.40 7.98 10.84
C VAL A 79 -8.42 9.41 10.32
N ILE A 80 -9.60 10.03 10.28
CA ILE A 80 -9.75 11.43 9.88
C ILE A 80 -9.41 12.32 11.08
N HIS A 81 -8.55 13.31 10.87
CA HIS A 81 -7.96 14.16 11.90
C HIS A 81 -8.98 14.98 12.72
N GLU A 82 -10.10 15.35 12.10
CA GLU A 82 -11.17 16.16 12.71
C GLU A 82 -11.85 15.48 13.91
N PHE A 83 -11.80 14.15 13.98
CA PHE A 83 -12.42 13.40 15.06
C PHE A 83 -11.38 12.82 16.01
N ARG A 84 -11.04 13.57 17.06
CA ARG A 84 -10.10 13.19 18.14
C ARG A 84 -10.38 11.80 18.75
N TYR A 85 -11.64 11.35 18.75
CA TYR A 85 -12.06 10.03 19.23
C TYR A 85 -11.76 8.88 18.25
N VAL A 86 -11.54 9.18 16.96
CA VAL A 86 -11.20 8.16 15.94
C VAL A 86 -9.81 7.56 16.17
N ARG A 87 -8.97 8.21 16.99
CA ARG A 87 -7.68 7.66 17.45
C ARG A 87 -7.84 6.34 18.22
N VAL A 88 -8.94 6.16 18.97
CA VAL A 88 -9.22 4.90 19.70
C VAL A 88 -9.47 3.75 18.72
N PHE A 89 -9.98 4.05 17.51
CA PHE A 89 -10.20 3.03 16.49
C PHE A 89 -8.91 2.41 15.94
N ARG A 90 -7.75 3.05 16.15
CA ARG A 90 -6.43 2.50 15.79
C ARG A 90 -6.15 1.16 16.47
N ILE A 91 -6.62 0.97 17.70
CA ILE A 91 -6.39 -0.28 18.46
C ILE A 91 -7.09 -1.47 17.80
N PHE A 92 -8.22 -1.23 17.11
CA PHE A 92 -8.94 -2.29 16.42
C PHE A 92 -8.19 -2.83 15.20
N ARG A 93 -7.28 -2.05 14.60
CA ARG A 93 -6.43 -2.55 13.51
C ARG A 93 -5.43 -3.61 13.98
N VAL A 94 -5.04 -3.63 15.26
CA VAL A 94 -4.15 -4.66 15.82
C VAL A 94 -4.81 -6.05 15.76
N PHE A 95 -6.13 -6.16 15.87
CA PHE A 95 -6.82 -7.46 15.72
C PHE A 95 -6.66 -8.04 14.30
N ARG A 96 -6.40 -7.21 13.29
CA ARG A 96 -6.10 -7.66 11.92
C ARG A 96 -4.75 -8.39 11.85
N ILE A 97 -3.79 -8.08 12.73
CA ILE A 97 -2.48 -8.76 12.81
C ILE A 97 -2.66 -10.27 12.99
N VAL A 98 -3.56 -10.70 13.87
CA VAL A 98 -3.82 -12.13 14.12
C VAL A 98 -4.34 -12.86 12.87
N LYS A 99 -5.12 -12.17 12.02
CA LYS A 99 -5.59 -12.70 10.74
C LYS A 99 -4.49 -12.69 9.69
N SER A 100 -3.75 -11.58 9.56
CA SER A 100 -2.63 -11.43 8.64
C SER A 100 -1.53 -12.47 8.89
N PHE A 101 -1.21 -12.77 10.15
CA PHE A 101 -0.27 -13.84 10.51
C PHE A 101 -0.74 -15.23 10.08
N ARG A 102 -2.02 -15.58 10.29
CA ARG A 102 -2.56 -16.87 9.84
C ARG A 102 -2.53 -17.01 8.31
N LEU A 103 -2.81 -15.93 7.58
CA LEU A 103 -2.73 -15.90 6.12
C LEU A 103 -1.29 -16.05 5.62
N LEU A 104 -0.33 -15.38 6.26
CA LEU A 104 1.11 -15.52 5.96
C LEU A 104 1.61 -16.97 6.15
N ILE A 105 1.27 -17.60 7.29
CA ILE A 105 1.68 -18.98 7.59
C ILE A 105 1.09 -19.97 6.58
N ASN A 106 -0.18 -19.80 6.20
CA ASN A 106 -0.82 -20.66 5.20
C ASN A 106 -0.26 -20.42 3.79
N PHE A 107 0.20 -19.20 3.48
CA PHE A 107 0.77 -18.86 2.19
C PHE A 107 2.17 -19.44 1.98
N ILE A 108 3.05 -19.38 2.98
CA ILE A 108 4.42 -19.95 2.93
C ILE A 108 4.40 -21.43 2.53
N LYS A 109 3.30 -22.14 2.83
CA LYS A 109 3.15 -23.57 2.52
C LYS A 109 2.67 -23.86 1.09
N THR A 110 2.23 -22.88 0.28
CA THR A 110 1.37 -23.20 -0.88
C THR A 110 1.55 -22.26 -2.09
N HIS A 111 2.73 -22.29 -2.75
CA HIS A 111 3.00 -21.95 -4.18
C HIS A 111 4.12 -20.90 -4.40
N LYS A 112 5.01 -21.17 -5.39
CA LYS A 112 6.26 -20.42 -5.61
C LYS A 112 6.24 -19.36 -6.73
N VAL A 113 5.30 -19.38 -7.68
CA VAL A 113 5.38 -18.49 -8.87
C VAL A 113 4.34 -17.36 -8.86
N GLN A 114 3.07 -17.63 -8.53
CA GLN A 114 2.04 -16.57 -8.39
C GLN A 114 2.31 -15.62 -7.20
N SER A 115 3.18 -16.04 -6.28
CA SER A 115 3.69 -15.21 -5.19
C SER A 115 4.53 -14.03 -5.65
N LEU A 116 5.25 -14.19 -6.77
CA LEU A 116 6.29 -13.22 -7.14
C LEU A 116 5.67 -11.87 -7.54
N TYR A 117 4.65 -11.88 -8.41
CA TYR A 117 3.96 -10.66 -8.83
C TYR A 117 3.31 -9.92 -7.65
N GLY A 118 2.74 -10.67 -6.69
CA GLY A 118 2.16 -10.07 -5.49
C GLY A 118 3.20 -9.43 -4.58
N VAL A 119 4.37 -10.04 -4.45
CA VAL A 119 5.51 -9.48 -3.70
C VAL A 119 6.07 -8.25 -4.40
N ILE A 120 6.24 -8.27 -5.72
CA ILE A 120 6.71 -7.12 -6.50
C ILE A 120 5.73 -5.95 -6.34
N LEU A 121 4.42 -6.20 -6.42
CA LEU A 121 3.41 -5.15 -6.22
C LEU A 121 3.48 -4.59 -4.81
N PHE A 122 3.56 -5.45 -3.79
CA PHE A 122 3.69 -5.02 -2.40
C PHE A 122 4.94 -4.15 -2.19
N VAL A 123 6.11 -4.63 -2.61
CA VAL A 123 7.38 -3.89 -2.52
C VAL A 123 7.32 -2.57 -3.28
N SER A 124 6.65 -2.54 -4.44
CA SER A 124 6.54 -1.31 -5.22
C SER A 124 5.71 -0.26 -4.50
N ILE A 125 4.53 -0.65 -3.98
CA ILE A 125 3.65 0.25 -3.22
C ILE A 125 4.36 0.77 -1.96
N THR A 126 5.02 -0.11 -1.20
CA THR A 126 5.70 0.32 0.03
C THR A 126 6.89 1.23 -0.28
N THR A 127 7.67 0.94 -1.33
CA THR A 127 8.78 1.82 -1.74
C THR A 127 8.27 3.20 -2.16
N VAL A 128 7.19 3.30 -2.93
CA VAL A 128 6.60 4.60 -3.32
C VAL A 128 6.19 5.40 -2.08
N ILE A 129 5.49 4.78 -1.13
CA ILE A 129 5.03 5.45 0.09
C ILE A 129 6.21 5.87 0.98
N LEU A 130 7.20 5.00 1.16
CA LEU A 130 8.37 5.32 1.99
C LEU A 130 9.22 6.42 1.35
N THR A 131 9.55 6.28 0.07
CA THR A 131 10.41 7.26 -0.63
C THR A 131 9.76 8.64 -0.71
N SER A 132 8.47 8.73 -1.05
CA SER A 132 7.73 10.02 -1.02
C SER A 132 7.75 10.65 0.37
N THR A 133 7.49 9.87 1.42
CA THR A 133 7.47 10.35 2.82
C THR A 133 8.84 10.83 3.27
N PHE A 134 9.90 10.06 3.03
CA PHE A 134 11.25 10.44 3.40
C PHE A 134 11.78 11.61 2.57
N VAL A 135 11.49 11.65 1.27
CA VAL A 135 11.88 12.76 0.41
C VAL A 135 11.19 14.04 0.89
N LEU A 136 9.89 14.02 1.18
CA LEU A 136 9.22 15.18 1.78
C LEU A 136 9.87 15.60 3.11
N TYR A 137 10.22 14.63 3.96
CA TYR A 137 10.87 14.92 5.24
C TYR A 137 12.22 15.64 5.09
N PHE A 138 13.04 15.24 4.12
CA PHE A 138 14.37 15.82 3.90
C PHE A 138 14.38 17.05 2.99
N GLU A 139 13.41 17.19 2.08
CA GLU A 139 13.39 18.25 1.07
C GLU A 139 12.53 19.45 1.45
N LYS A 140 11.58 19.33 2.39
CA LYS A 140 10.60 20.37 2.71
C LYS A 140 11.20 21.76 2.98
N ASP A 141 12.40 21.82 3.56
CA ASP A 141 13.05 23.06 3.98
C ASP A 141 14.10 23.59 2.98
N VAL A 142 14.47 22.80 1.98
CA VAL A 142 15.62 23.10 1.09
C VAL A 142 15.30 23.00 -0.41
N GLY A 143 14.27 22.25 -0.78
CA GLY A 143 13.89 21.98 -2.16
C GLY A 143 12.56 22.62 -2.57
N ASN A 144 12.02 22.12 -3.69
CA ASN A 144 10.71 22.48 -4.21
C ASN A 144 9.61 21.47 -3.86
N ILE A 145 9.94 20.38 -3.14
CA ILE A 145 8.97 19.43 -2.61
C ILE A 145 8.64 19.87 -1.19
N LYS A 146 7.56 20.65 -1.02
CA LYS A 146 7.23 21.28 0.28
C LYS A 146 5.99 20.70 0.92
N THR A 147 5.05 20.25 0.10
CA THR A 147 3.75 19.77 0.57
C THR A 147 3.56 18.28 0.34
N ALA A 148 2.60 17.69 1.07
CA ALA A 148 2.16 16.31 0.82
C ALA A 148 1.78 16.07 -0.65
N GLU A 149 1.10 17.04 -1.26
CA GLU A 149 0.63 17.01 -2.63
C GLU A 149 1.81 17.02 -3.63
N ASP A 150 2.83 17.86 -3.39
CA ASP A 150 4.06 17.89 -4.19
C ASP A 150 4.76 16.52 -4.19
N ALA A 151 4.84 15.89 -3.01
CA ALA A 151 5.51 14.61 -2.84
C ALA A 151 4.75 13.46 -3.51
N ILE A 152 3.41 13.46 -3.47
CA ILE A 152 2.57 12.51 -4.21
C ILE A 152 2.77 12.69 -5.71
N TRP A 153 2.68 13.93 -6.19
CA TRP A 153 2.87 14.24 -7.60
C TRP A 153 4.26 13.81 -8.09
N TRP A 154 5.30 14.22 -7.39
CA TRP A 154 6.68 13.86 -7.69
C TRP A 154 6.90 12.34 -7.72
N SER A 155 6.41 11.64 -6.70
CA SER A 155 6.61 10.19 -6.60
C SER A 155 5.88 9.44 -7.71
N PHE A 156 4.68 9.89 -8.09
CA PHE A 156 3.92 9.32 -9.19
C PHE A 156 4.64 9.53 -10.53
N VAL A 157 5.01 10.77 -10.86
CA VAL A 157 5.70 11.13 -12.11
C VAL A 157 7.06 10.42 -12.24
N SER A 158 7.76 10.25 -11.11
CA SER A 158 9.08 9.59 -11.07
C SER A 158 8.98 8.07 -11.20
N VAL A 159 8.05 7.43 -10.48
CA VAL A 159 7.87 5.96 -10.56
C VAL A 159 7.36 5.55 -11.94
N THR A 160 6.58 6.40 -12.61
CA THR A 160 6.15 6.19 -13.99
C THR A 160 7.22 6.54 -15.02
N THR A 161 8.42 6.96 -14.59
CA THR A 161 9.53 7.36 -15.46
C THR A 161 9.22 8.52 -16.41
N VAL A 162 8.21 9.35 -16.09
CA VAL A 162 7.82 10.52 -16.90
C VAL A 162 8.80 11.67 -16.66
N GLY A 163 9.01 12.02 -15.39
CA GLY A 163 10.04 12.99 -14.97
C GLY A 163 9.91 14.40 -15.56
N TYR A 164 8.79 15.09 -15.31
CA TYR A 164 8.59 16.47 -15.78
C TYR A 164 9.66 17.47 -15.29
N GLY A 165 10.25 17.23 -14.10
CA GLY A 165 11.32 18.06 -13.54
C GLY A 165 10.84 19.33 -12.84
N ASP A 166 9.53 19.47 -12.64
CA ASP A 166 8.89 20.54 -11.88
C ASP A 166 9.11 20.40 -10.36
N HIS A 167 9.08 19.17 -9.85
CA HIS A 167 9.46 18.81 -8.50
C HIS A 167 10.58 17.77 -8.52
N TYR A 168 11.63 17.95 -7.71
CA TYR A 168 12.75 17.00 -7.63
C TYR A 168 13.57 17.19 -6.35
N PRO A 169 14.10 16.10 -5.76
CA PRO A 169 14.95 16.19 -4.59
C PRO A 169 16.32 16.78 -4.93
N VAL A 170 16.78 17.71 -4.08
CA VAL A 170 18.08 18.36 -4.20
C VAL A 170 19.11 17.81 -3.22
N THR A 171 18.67 17.18 -2.12
CA THR A 171 19.58 16.60 -1.11
C THR A 171 20.21 15.30 -1.58
N THR A 172 21.38 14.98 -1.02
CA THR A 172 22.07 13.71 -1.28
C THR A 172 21.20 12.50 -0.91
N ILE A 173 20.50 12.58 0.23
CA ILE A 173 19.61 11.52 0.69
C ILE A 173 18.40 11.39 -0.24
N GLY A 174 17.75 12.51 -0.60
CA GLY A 174 16.61 12.51 -1.51
C GLY A 174 16.95 11.96 -2.90
N ARG A 175 18.12 12.28 -3.44
CA ARG A 175 18.63 11.69 -4.68
C ARG A 175 18.87 10.19 -4.55
N GLY A 176 19.44 9.72 -3.45
CA GLY A 176 19.59 8.29 -3.17
C GLY A 176 18.25 7.55 -3.14
N LEU A 177 17.24 8.12 -2.47
CA LEU A 177 15.88 7.57 -2.44
C LEU A 177 15.21 7.58 -3.83
N SER A 178 15.50 8.58 -4.65
CA SER A 178 14.99 8.67 -6.03
C SER A 178 15.49 7.52 -6.90
N ILE A 179 16.76 7.14 -6.76
CA ILE A 179 17.34 6.01 -7.49
C ILE A 179 16.58 4.72 -7.16
N LEU A 180 16.24 4.50 -5.89
CA LEU A 180 15.45 3.35 -5.46
C LEU A 180 14.01 3.39 -6.03
N LEU A 181 13.37 4.56 -6.01
CA LEU A 181 12.03 4.76 -6.56
C LEU A 181 11.98 4.48 -8.06
N ILE A 182 12.90 5.05 -8.84
CA ILE A 182 12.96 4.87 -10.30
C ILE A 182 13.25 3.40 -10.64
N SER A 183 14.19 2.76 -9.94
CA SER A 183 14.50 1.34 -10.12
C SER A 183 13.28 0.44 -9.87
N THR A 184 12.49 0.79 -8.85
CA THR A 184 11.24 0.12 -8.53
C THR A 184 10.19 0.31 -9.64
N GLY A 185 10.09 1.50 -10.21
CA GLY A 185 9.24 1.77 -11.37
C GLY A 185 9.56 0.84 -12.54
N ILE A 186 10.83 0.76 -12.93
CA ILE A 186 11.30 -0.14 -14.00
C ILE A 186 10.93 -1.60 -13.70
N ALA A 187 11.17 -2.07 -12.48
CA ALA A 187 10.83 -3.43 -12.06
C ALA A 187 9.31 -3.70 -12.12
N LEU A 188 8.49 -2.73 -11.72
CA LEU A 188 7.04 -2.83 -11.74
C LEU A 188 6.49 -2.94 -13.16
N PHE A 189 6.94 -2.10 -14.09
CA PHE A 189 6.51 -2.17 -15.49
C PHE A 189 6.98 -3.47 -16.16
N GLY A 190 8.22 -3.90 -15.90
CA GLY A 190 8.73 -5.18 -16.39
C GLY A 190 7.89 -6.37 -15.91
N ALA A 191 7.54 -6.38 -14.61
CA ALA A 191 6.66 -7.40 -14.04
C ALA A 191 5.25 -7.36 -14.61
N LEU A 192 4.68 -6.17 -14.85
CA LEU A 192 3.35 -6.00 -15.45
C LEU A 192 3.31 -6.55 -16.87
N ILE A 193 4.29 -6.19 -17.71
CA ILE A 193 4.39 -6.70 -19.09
C ILE A 193 4.53 -8.22 -19.07
N SER A 194 5.43 -8.76 -18.24
CA SER A 194 5.63 -10.20 -18.10
C SER A 194 4.35 -10.93 -17.68
N TYR A 195 3.59 -10.36 -16.73
CA TYR A 195 2.32 -10.91 -16.28
C TYR A 195 1.27 -10.96 -17.40
N ILE A 196 1.14 -9.88 -18.17
CA ILE A 196 0.19 -9.82 -19.29
C ILE A 196 0.58 -10.82 -20.37
N THR A 197 1.85 -10.88 -20.78
CA THR A 197 2.34 -11.83 -21.78
C THR A 197 2.08 -13.28 -21.34
N ALA A 198 2.42 -13.63 -20.11
CA ALA A 198 2.16 -14.97 -19.57
C ALA A 198 0.66 -15.31 -19.54
N SER A 199 -0.19 -14.32 -19.24
CA SER A 199 -1.65 -14.50 -19.25
C SER A 199 -2.19 -14.75 -20.65
N VAL A 200 -1.71 -14.01 -21.65
CA VAL A 200 -2.09 -14.18 -23.06
C VAL A 200 -1.64 -15.56 -23.59
N GLU A 201 -0.42 -15.97 -23.29
CA GLU A 201 0.09 -17.30 -23.67
C GLU A 201 -0.73 -18.44 -23.04
N SER A 202 -1.12 -18.29 -21.76
CA SER A 202 -1.98 -19.26 -21.08
C SER A 202 -3.34 -19.42 -21.77
N ILE A 203 -3.95 -18.32 -22.24
CA ILE A 203 -5.24 -18.37 -22.96
C ILE A 203 -5.06 -19.07 -24.32
N LYS A 204 -3.99 -18.75 -25.04
CA LYS A 204 -3.68 -19.36 -26.34
C LYS A 204 -3.45 -20.87 -26.25
N ASN A 205 -2.82 -21.34 -25.17
CA ASN A 205 -2.56 -22.76 -24.94
C ASN A 205 -3.79 -23.55 -24.46
N GLN A 206 -4.83 -22.89 -23.93
CA GLN A 206 -6.10 -23.53 -23.55
C GLN A 206 -7.09 -23.67 -24.72
N GLY A 207 -6.89 -22.92 -25.80
CA GLY A 207 -7.69 -22.99 -27.03
C GLY A 207 -7.14 -23.95 -28.10
N LYS A 208 -6.07 -24.69 -27.79
CA LYS A 208 -5.53 -25.80 -28.59
C LYS A 208 -5.75 -27.11 -27.85
#